data_AF-A0A2V8IRS9-F1
#
_entry.id   AF-A0A2V8IRS9-F1
#
_cell.length_a   1.000
_cell.length_b   1.000
_cell.length_c   1.000
_cell.angle_alpha   90.00
_cell.angle_beta   90.00
_cell.angle_gamma   90.00
#
_symmetry.space_group_name_H-M   'P 1'
#
loop_
_entity.id
_entity.type
_entity.pdbx_description
1 polymer ?
#
loop_
_entity_poly.entity_id
_entity_poly.type
_entity_poly.pdbx_seq_one_letter_code
_entity_poly.pdbx_strand_id
1 'polypeptide(L)'
;MTTTLVAAPVLPLESACAAALVGGKASGLHRLLQLGVPVPSGVVVTADGTASFSDEGIPDDVWAAIVDAWRGLGPDTVIVRSSAIGEDSSEASFAGQLDSIGDVTSEPELRDAVLRCWRSRSSDRVR
;
A
#
# COMPACT_ATOMS: atom_id res chain seq x y z
N MET A 1 17.35 1.14 26.91
CA MET A 1 16.37 0.16 26.41
C MET A 1 16.02 0.57 25.00
N THR A 2 16.63 -0.08 24.01
CA THR A 2 16.33 0.20 22.60
C THR A 2 15.02 -0.50 22.28
N THR A 3 13.91 0.23 22.33
CA THR A 3 12.66 -0.23 21.74
C THR A 3 12.92 -0.35 20.25
N THR A 4 13.16 -1.57 19.77
CA THR A 4 13.04 -1.88 18.36
C THR A 4 11.59 -1.59 17.99
N LEU A 5 11.35 -0.46 17.34
CA LEU A 5 10.10 -0.20 16.63
C LEU A 5 9.99 -1.31 15.59
N VAL A 6 9.17 -2.33 15.89
CA VAL A 6 8.69 -3.24 14.86
C VAL A 6 7.87 -2.35 13.93
N ALA A 7 8.37 -2.12 12.72
CA ALA A 7 7.66 -1.33 11.74
C ALA A 7 6.29 -2.00 11.50
N ALA A 8 5.21 -1.23 11.64
CA ALA A 8 3.87 -1.77 11.50
C ALA A 8 3.65 -2.27 10.05
N PRO A 9 2.99 -3.44 9.85
CA PRO A 9 2.72 -3.96 8.51
C PRO A 9 1.76 -3.06 7.72
N VAL A 10 0.98 -2.23 8.43
CA VAL A 10 0.04 -1.26 7.87
C VAL A 10 0.19 0.06 8.60
N LEU A 11 0.13 1.17 7.86
CA LEU A 11 0.14 2.52 8.42
C LEU A 11 -0.91 3.40 7.73
N PRO A 12 -1.43 4.42 8.41
CA PRO A 12 -2.35 5.36 7.78
C PRO A 12 -1.58 6.33 6.87
N LEU A 13 -2.24 6.85 5.83
CA LEU A 13 -1.59 7.66 4.79
C LEU A 13 -0.93 8.92 5.36
N GLU A 14 -1.49 9.52 6.40
CA GLU A 14 -0.89 10.65 7.11
C GLU A 14 0.47 10.34 7.75
N SER A 15 0.82 9.06 7.93
CA SER A 15 2.11 8.62 8.47
C SER A 15 3.07 8.07 7.40
N ALA A 16 2.68 8.11 6.12
CA ALA A 16 3.43 7.49 5.01
C ALA A 16 4.61 8.34 4.51
N CYS A 17 5.48 8.85 5.39
CA CYS A 17 6.52 9.81 5.01
C CYS A 17 7.71 9.19 4.24
N ALA A 18 8.08 7.94 4.53
CA ALA A 18 9.30 7.32 4.01
C ALA A 18 9.06 6.50 2.74
N ALA A 19 9.42 7.04 1.56
CA ALA A 19 9.27 6.36 0.26
C ALA A 19 9.96 4.98 0.20
N ALA A 20 11.04 4.76 0.96
CA ALA A 20 11.71 3.46 1.06
C ALA A 20 10.84 2.38 1.74
N LEU A 21 9.87 2.78 2.57
CA LEU A 21 8.95 1.88 3.27
C LEU A 21 7.59 1.79 2.58
N VAL A 22 7.11 2.88 1.98
CA VAL A 22 5.72 2.98 1.46
C VAL A 22 5.62 3.12 -0.07
N GLY A 23 6.75 3.24 -0.76
CA GLY A 23 6.79 3.56 -2.18
C GLY A 23 6.57 5.04 -2.48
N GLY A 24 6.87 5.42 -3.73
CA GLY A 24 6.88 6.82 -4.18
C GLY A 24 5.51 7.49 -4.12
N LYS A 25 4.46 6.80 -4.60
CA LYS A 25 3.09 7.33 -4.64
C LYS A 25 2.54 7.64 -3.25
N ALA A 26 2.64 6.69 -2.31
CA ALA A 26 2.13 6.89 -0.96
C ALA A 26 2.87 8.04 -0.25
N SER A 27 4.19 8.12 -0.40
CA SER A 27 4.99 9.24 0.13
C SER A 27 4.64 10.58 -0.54
N GLY A 28 4.38 10.57 -1.84
CA GLY A 28 3.89 11.73 -2.59
C GLY A 28 2.52 12.22 -2.10
N LEU A 29 1.57 11.30 -1.88
CA LEU A 29 0.25 11.63 -1.31
C LEU A 29 0.36 12.17 0.11
N HIS A 30 1.20 11.57 0.96
CA HIS A 30 1.52 12.12 2.27
C HIS A 30 2.07 13.55 2.18
N ARG A 31 2.97 13.83 1.22
CA ARG A 31 3.49 15.17 0.98
C ARG A 31 2.39 16.16 0.57
N LEU A 32 1.43 15.74 -0.26
CA LEU A 32 0.28 16.57 -0.62
C LEU A 32 -0.59 16.92 0.61
N LEU A 33 -0.83 15.95 1.50
CA LEU A 33 -1.50 16.20 2.79
C LEU A 33 -0.76 17.24 3.63
N GLN A 34 0.58 17.15 3.71
CA GLN A 34 1.39 18.13 4.44
C GLN A 34 1.33 19.54 3.84
N LEU A 35 1.04 19.66 2.54
CA LEU A 35 0.84 20.94 1.86
C LEU A 35 -0.60 21.48 1.98
N GLY A 36 -1.48 20.79 2.71
CA GLY A 36 -2.89 21.16 2.85
C GLY A 36 -3.73 20.89 1.60
N VAL A 37 -3.21 20.11 0.65
CA VAL A 37 -3.98 19.67 -0.52
C VAL A 37 -4.97 18.59 -0.06
N PRO A 38 -6.25 18.66 -0.44
CA PRO A 38 -7.21 17.63 -0.09
C PRO A 38 -6.84 16.31 -0.76
N VAL A 39 -6.53 15.29 0.05
CA VAL A 39 -6.27 13.92 -0.38
C VAL A 39 -7.27 13.01 0.35
N PRO A 40 -7.92 12.05 -0.34
CA PRO A 40 -8.77 11.08 0.34
C PRO A 40 -7.99 10.32 1.43
N SER A 41 -8.67 10.02 2.53
CA SER A 41 -8.12 9.15 3.57
C SER A 41 -7.71 7.80 2.97
N GLY A 42 -6.62 7.23 3.46
CA GLY A 42 -6.10 5.97 2.94
C GLY A 42 -5.22 5.24 3.92
N VAL A 43 -4.98 3.97 3.62
CA VAL A 43 -4.08 3.09 4.37
C VAL A 43 -3.01 2.56 3.43
N VAL A 44 -1.85 2.26 3.97
CA VAL A 44 -0.69 1.78 3.23
C VAL A 44 -0.20 0.49 3.87
N VAL A 45 -0.16 -0.59 3.08
CA VAL A 45 0.58 -1.80 3.45
C VAL A 45 2.06 -1.54 3.19
N THR A 46 2.89 -1.68 4.21
CA THR A 46 4.30 -1.31 4.14
C THR A 46 5.13 -2.35 3.39
N ALA A 47 6.35 -1.99 3.01
CA ALA A 47 7.32 -2.94 2.46
C ALA A 47 7.50 -4.14 3.40
N ASP A 48 7.59 -3.89 4.71
CA ASP A 48 7.70 -4.95 5.72
C ASP A 48 6.44 -5.81 5.80
N GLY A 49 5.25 -5.20 5.70
CA GLY A 49 3.98 -5.94 5.65
C GLY A 49 3.87 -6.84 4.41
N THR A 50 4.27 -6.34 3.24
CA THR A 50 4.25 -7.09 1.98
C THR A 50 5.39 -8.11 1.85
N ALA A 51 6.46 -8.00 2.64
CA ALA A 51 7.59 -8.95 2.63
C ALA A 51 7.17 -10.36 3.08
N SER A 52 6.10 -10.46 3.88
CA SER A 52 5.57 -11.73 4.37
C SER A 52 4.52 -12.36 3.42
N PHE A 53 4.18 -11.70 2.31
CA PHE A 53 3.23 -12.24 1.35
C PHE A 53 3.88 -13.33 0.50
N SER A 54 3.09 -14.28 0.05
CA SER A 54 3.53 -15.36 -0.82
C SER A 54 2.44 -15.75 -1.83
N ASP A 55 2.75 -16.70 -2.72
CA ASP A 55 1.76 -17.22 -3.67
C ASP A 55 0.58 -17.93 -2.96
N GLU A 56 0.83 -18.48 -1.78
CA GLU A 56 -0.17 -19.07 -0.89
C GLU A 56 -1.07 -18.02 -0.23
N GLY A 57 -0.66 -16.74 -0.20
CA GLY A 57 -1.50 -15.62 0.20
C GLY A 57 -0.85 -14.66 1.21
N ILE A 58 -1.72 -14.03 2.01
CA ILE A 58 -1.35 -13.06 3.06
C ILE A 58 -1.47 -13.76 4.42
N PRO A 59 -0.45 -13.67 5.30
CA PRO A 59 -0.54 -14.15 6.68
C PRO A 59 -1.72 -13.54 7.45
N ASP A 60 -2.35 -14.33 8.31
CA ASP A 60 -3.61 -13.93 8.99
C ASP A 60 -3.46 -12.70 9.88
N ASP A 61 -2.31 -12.54 10.54
CA ASP A 61 -2.01 -11.38 11.39
C ASP A 61 -1.86 -10.09 10.57
N VAL A 62 -1.18 -10.16 9.44
CA VAL A 62 -1.07 -9.04 8.49
C VAL A 62 -2.42 -8.74 7.85
N TRP A 63 -3.19 -9.77 7.49
CA TRP A 63 -4.52 -9.59 6.94
C TRP A 63 -5.47 -8.91 7.92
N ALA A 64 -5.47 -9.33 9.18
CA ALA A 64 -6.25 -8.70 10.24
C ALA A 64 -5.91 -7.21 10.38
N ALA A 65 -4.62 -6.86 10.37
CA ALA A 65 -4.18 -5.46 10.40
C ALA A 65 -4.67 -4.64 9.20
N ILE A 66 -4.71 -5.23 8.00
CA ILE A 66 -5.24 -4.58 6.79
C ILE A 66 -6.74 -4.34 6.92
N VAL A 67 -7.50 -5.34 7.38
CA VAL A 67 -8.96 -5.26 7.54
C VAL A 67 -9.33 -4.23 8.60
N ASP A 68 -8.63 -4.22 9.74
CA ASP A 68 -8.88 -3.24 10.80
C ASP A 68 -8.61 -1.81 10.31
N ALA A 69 -7.52 -1.61 9.58
CA ALA A 69 -7.19 -0.31 9.01
C ALA A 69 -8.20 0.13 7.94
N TRP A 70 -8.62 -0.79 7.06
CA TRP A 70 -9.64 -0.54 6.03
C TRP A 70 -10.98 -0.14 6.65
N ARG A 71 -11.47 -0.90 7.64
CA ARG A 71 -12.71 -0.59 8.37
C ARG A 71 -12.63 0.76 9.09
N GLY A 72 -11.44 1.14 9.55
CA GLY A 72 -11.18 2.43 10.19
C GLY A 72 -11.28 3.64 9.25
N LEU A 73 -11.22 3.45 7.93
CA LEU A 73 -11.29 4.57 6.98
C LEU A 73 -12.68 5.22 6.95
N GLY A 74 -13.74 4.40 7.00
CA GLY A 74 -15.14 4.87 6.96
C GLY A 74 -15.86 4.84 5.61
N PRO A 75 -15.22 4.92 4.42
CA PRO A 75 -15.91 4.71 3.14
C PRO A 75 -16.36 3.27 2.92
N ASP A 76 -17.51 3.12 2.26
CA ASP A 76 -18.04 1.84 1.78
C ASP A 76 -17.26 1.28 0.57
N THR A 77 -16.41 2.10 -0.05
CA THR A 77 -15.68 1.74 -1.27
C THR A 77 -14.27 2.30 -1.24
N VAL A 78 -13.30 1.46 -1.59
CA VAL A 78 -11.89 1.84 -1.69
C VAL A 78 -11.32 1.51 -3.06
N ILE A 79 -10.22 2.19 -3.39
CA ILE A 79 -9.40 1.90 -4.57
C ILE A 79 -8.07 1.34 -4.05
N VAL A 80 -7.72 0.13 -4.47
CA VAL A 80 -6.44 -0.51 -4.13
C VAL A 80 -5.46 -0.25 -5.26
N ARG A 81 -4.26 0.24 -4.91
CA ARG A 81 -3.24 0.65 -5.88
C ARG A 81 -1.85 0.22 -5.41
N SER A 82 -1.01 -0.24 -6.33
CA SER A 82 0.39 -0.47 -6.03
C SER A 82 1.16 0.86 -5.90
N SER A 83 2.01 0.95 -4.89
CA SER A 83 2.96 2.04 -4.65
C SER A 83 4.36 1.44 -4.64
N ALA A 84 4.98 1.33 -5.82
CA ALA A 84 6.28 0.68 -5.94
C ALA A 84 7.41 1.55 -5.34
N ILE A 85 8.43 0.92 -4.75
CA ILE A 85 9.66 1.60 -4.35
C ILE A 85 10.50 1.80 -5.63
N GLY A 86 11.00 3.02 -5.86
CA GLY A 86 11.80 3.35 -7.04
C GLY A 86 11.01 3.62 -8.33
N GLU A 87 9.68 3.68 -8.24
CA GLU A 87 8.79 4.02 -9.36
C GLU A 87 9.04 5.44 -9.91
N ASP A 88 9.51 6.36 -9.06
CA ASP A 88 9.82 7.74 -9.42
C ASP A 88 11.27 7.94 -9.92
N SER A 89 11.98 6.86 -10.28
CA SER A 89 13.31 6.98 -10.88
C SER A 89 13.21 7.50 -12.32
N SER A 90 14.17 8.35 -12.73
CA SER A 90 14.23 8.97 -14.06
C SER A 90 14.31 7.96 -15.22
N GLU A 91 14.53 6.68 -14.93
CA GLU A 91 14.74 5.62 -15.91
C GLU A 91 13.48 4.80 -16.21
N ALA A 92 12.37 5.01 -15.50
CA ALA A 92 11.15 4.24 -15.79
C ALA A 92 9.85 4.95 -15.41
N SER A 93 9.28 5.67 -16.38
CA SER A 93 7.91 6.18 -16.29
C SER A 93 6.91 5.06 -16.62
N PHE A 94 6.48 4.30 -15.62
CA PHE A 94 5.39 3.29 -15.75
C PHE A 94 4.00 3.94 -15.77
N ALA A 95 3.86 5.04 -16.52
CA ALA A 95 2.58 5.70 -16.74
C ALA A 95 1.67 4.74 -17.54
N GLY A 96 0.72 4.09 -16.86
CA GLY A 96 -0.30 3.24 -17.47
C GLY A 96 -0.13 1.72 -17.29
N GLN A 97 0.83 1.25 -16.47
CA GLN A 97 1.07 -0.20 -16.27
C GLN A 97 0.77 -0.73 -14.86
N LEU A 98 0.31 0.11 -13.93
CA LEU A 98 0.13 -0.31 -12.53
C LEU A 98 -1.35 -0.45 -12.16
N ASP A 99 -1.71 -1.66 -11.77
CA ASP A 99 -3.07 -2.07 -11.41
C ASP A 99 -3.64 -1.16 -10.31
N SER A 100 -4.66 -0.41 -10.68
CA SER A 100 -5.55 0.27 -9.75
C SER A 100 -6.89 -0.44 -9.84
N ILE A 101 -7.28 -1.10 -8.76
CA ILE A 101 -8.54 -1.84 -8.67
C ILE A 101 -9.50 -0.97 -7.87
N GLY A 102 -10.46 -0.36 -8.56
CA GLY A 102 -11.52 0.43 -7.97
C GLY A 102 -12.70 -0.43 -7.52
N ASP A 103 -13.72 0.24 -6.97
CA ASP A 103 -15.00 -0.36 -6.61
C ASP A 103 -14.90 -1.57 -5.66
N VAL A 104 -13.88 -1.59 -4.79
CA VAL A 104 -13.71 -2.62 -3.77
C VAL A 104 -14.56 -2.29 -2.56
N THR A 105 -15.52 -3.15 -2.24
CA THR A 105 -16.54 -2.88 -1.21
C THR A 105 -16.65 -3.97 -0.14
N SER A 106 -16.03 -5.12 -0.36
CA SER A 106 -16.08 -6.26 0.54
C SER A 106 -14.69 -6.79 0.91
N GLU A 107 -14.60 -7.49 2.04
CA GLU A 107 -13.35 -8.09 2.51
C GLU A 107 -12.76 -9.11 1.50
N PRO A 108 -13.53 -9.98 0.83
CA PRO A 108 -13.00 -10.86 -0.22
C PRO A 108 -12.46 -10.09 -1.43
N GLU A 109 -13.17 -9.06 -1.89
CA GLU A 109 -12.71 -8.19 -3.00
C GLU A 109 -11.43 -7.46 -2.62
N LEU A 110 -11.33 -6.98 -1.38
CA LEU A 110 -10.13 -6.34 -0.86
C LEU A 110 -8.94 -7.30 -0.89
N ARG A 111 -9.15 -8.55 -0.47
CA ARG A 111 -8.08 -9.56 -0.46
C ARG A 111 -7.59 -9.87 -1.86
N ASP A 112 -8.51 -10.06 -2.82
CA ASP A 112 -8.17 -10.26 -4.23
C ASP A 112 -7.41 -9.05 -4.78
N ALA A 113 -7.90 -7.84 -4.55
CA ALA A 113 -7.32 -6.62 -5.06
C ALA A 113 -5.89 -6.38 -4.52
N VAL A 114 -5.67 -6.61 -3.22
CA VAL A 114 -4.35 -6.50 -2.59
C VAL A 114 -3.37 -7.51 -3.19
N LEU A 115 -3.77 -8.78 -3.33
CA LEU A 115 -2.92 -9.82 -3.91
C LEU A 115 -2.60 -9.55 -5.38
N ARG A 116 -3.57 -9.07 -6.17
CA ARG A 116 -3.34 -8.69 -7.57
C ARG A 116 -2.35 -7.54 -7.69
N CYS A 117 -2.52 -6.47 -6.90
CA CYS A 117 -1.58 -5.35 -6.89
C CYS A 117 -0.17 -5.77 -6.44
N TRP A 118 -0.07 -6.69 -5.47
CA TRP A 118 1.20 -7.24 -5.00
C TRP A 118 1.89 -8.08 -6.09
N ARG A 119 1.17 -9.01 -6.73
CA ARG A 119 1.71 -9.84 -7.83
C ARG A 119 2.14 -9.00 -9.04
N SER A 120 1.37 -7.97 -9.38
CA SER A 120 1.66 -7.02 -10.46
C SER A 120 3.01 -6.32 -10.27
N ARG A 121 3.34 -5.97 -9.01
CA ARG A 121 4.66 -5.43 -8.65
C ARG A 121 5.78 -6.48 -8.84
N SER A 122 5.54 -7.72 -8.44
CA SER A 122 6.53 -8.82 -8.52
C SER A 122 6.82 -9.26 -9.95
N SER A 123 5.87 -9.08 -10.89
CA SER A 123 6.09 -9.35 -12.31
C SER A 123 6.99 -8.36 -13.02
N ASP A 124 7.22 -7.17 -12.45
CA ASP A 124 7.85 -6.04 -13.16
C ASP A 124 9.29 -5.71 -12.70
N ARG A 125 9.95 -6.55 -11.87
CA ARG A 125 11.37 -6.38 -11.52
C ARG A 125 12.05 -7.58 -10.84
N VAL A 126 12.50 -8.53 -11.66
CA VAL A 126 13.78 -9.24 -11.42
C VAL A 126 14.58 -9.18 -12.72
N ARG A 127 15.35 -8.11 -12.88
CA ARG A 127 16.68 -8.06 -13.50
C ARG A 127 17.30 -6.68 -13.29
#